data_AF-T1EJC0-F1
#
_entry.id   AF-T1EJC0-F1
#
_cell.length_a   1.000
_cell.length_b   1.000
_cell.length_c   1.000
_cell.angle_alpha   90.00
_cell.angle_beta   90.00
_cell.angle_gamma   90.00
#
_symmetry.space_group_name_H-M   'P 1'
#
loop_
_entity.id
_entity.type
_entity.pdbx_description
1 polymer ?
#
loop_
_entity_poly.entity_id
_entity_poly.type
_entity_poly.pdbx_seq_one_letter_code
_entity_poly.pdbx_strand_id
1 'polypeptide(L)'
;TCCLLESGVRCVRPAGNACYNKRIQKTVQQKRLKFVVDPGVSQMYICEHHKNMIQNYRNQQHQKSRDNNNHNDNNNSHNNRDINFLMLPLSLLRRYKRNFKLISKPGCNKAQLADIVARHFSKIQVDQKDVLTCFLYTCKSNRSQ
;
A
#
# COMPACT_ATOMS: atom_id res chain seq x y z
N THR A 1 7.59 -4.03 -26.88
CA THR A 1 7.23 -2.83 -26.08
C THR A 1 5.85 -3.03 -25.49
N CYS A 2 5.49 -2.29 -24.43
CA CYS A 2 4.16 -2.37 -23.82
C CYS A 2 3.04 -2.07 -24.83
N CYS A 3 1.91 -2.77 -24.73
CA CYS A 3 0.74 -2.63 -25.61
C CYS A 3 -0.26 -1.54 -25.19
N LEU A 4 0.11 -0.65 -24.25
CA LEU A 4 -0.80 0.32 -23.64
C LEU A 4 -0.43 1.75 -24.03
N LEU A 5 -1.46 2.58 -24.22
CA LEU A 5 -1.38 4.03 -24.38
C LEU A 5 -1.72 4.73 -23.07
N GLU A 6 -0.86 5.66 -22.66
CA GLU A 6 -1.11 6.62 -21.59
C GLU A 6 -1.42 7.98 -22.22
N SER A 7 -2.63 8.50 -22.01
CA SER A 7 -3.04 9.81 -22.54
C SER A 7 -2.81 9.97 -24.06
N GLY A 8 -2.97 8.89 -24.83
CA GLY A 8 -2.76 8.87 -26.28
C GLY A 8 -1.32 8.62 -26.72
N VAL A 9 -0.35 8.56 -25.80
CA VAL A 9 1.06 8.25 -26.11
C VAL A 9 1.33 6.77 -25.86
N ARG A 10 1.94 6.11 -26.85
CA ARG A 10 2.33 4.70 -26.72
C ARG A 10 3.43 4.53 -25.69
N CYS A 11 3.24 3.61 -24.76
CA CYS A 11 4.24 3.30 -23.76
C CYS A 11 5.49 2.66 -24.39
N VAL A 12 6.64 3.31 -24.24
CA VAL A 12 7.94 2.85 -24.77
C VAL A 12 8.65 1.83 -23.86
N ARG A 13 8.12 1.58 -22.65
CA ARG A 13 8.73 0.65 -21.70
C ARG A 13 8.79 -0.79 -22.26
N PRO A 14 9.82 -1.58 -21.92
CA PRO A 14 9.91 -2.97 -22.32
C PRO A 14 8.73 -3.76 -21.75
N ALA A 15 8.17 -4.63 -22.59
CA ALA A 15 7.11 -5.54 -22.16
C ALA A 15 7.70 -6.60 -21.23
N GLY A 16 6.98 -6.93 -20.15
CA GLY A 16 7.31 -8.08 -19.31
C GLY A 16 6.54 -9.32 -19.74
N ASN A 17 6.51 -10.34 -18.88
CA ASN A 17 5.83 -11.61 -19.17
C ASN A 17 4.30 -11.55 -18.96
N ALA A 18 3.77 -10.43 -18.47
CA ALA A 18 2.35 -10.28 -18.21
C ALA A 18 1.61 -9.83 -19.47
N CYS A 19 0.45 -10.45 -19.73
CA CYS A 19 -0.40 -10.11 -20.87
C CYS A 19 -1.68 -9.37 -20.46
N TYR A 20 -2.14 -8.48 -21.34
CA TYR A 20 -3.42 -7.79 -21.26
C TYR A 20 -4.51 -8.75 -21.76
N ASN A 21 -5.27 -9.33 -20.84
CA ASN A 21 -6.36 -10.26 -21.13
C ASN A 21 -7.71 -9.71 -20.60
N LYS A 22 -8.80 -10.45 -20.84
CA LYS A 22 -10.17 -10.05 -20.38
C LYS A 22 -10.24 -9.76 -18.87
N ARG A 23 -9.43 -10.43 -18.05
CA ARG A 23 -9.36 -10.17 -16.60
C ARG A 23 -8.73 -8.81 -16.31
N ILE A 24 -7.63 -8.48 -16.99
CA ILE A 24 -6.98 -7.17 -16.90
C ILE A 24 -7.91 -6.07 -17.43
N GLN A 25 -8.62 -6.30 -18.53
CA GLN A 25 -9.61 -5.38 -19.09
C GLN A 25 -10.73 -5.05 -18.08
N LYS A 26 -11.33 -6.06 -17.45
CA LYS A 26 -12.32 -5.87 -16.38
C LYS A 26 -11.74 -5.05 -15.23
N THR A 27 -10.50 -5.34 -14.85
CA THR A 27 -9.79 -4.64 -13.77
C THR A 27 -9.56 -3.16 -14.11
N VAL A 28 -9.16 -2.85 -15.35
CA VAL A 28 -8.96 -1.49 -15.85
C VAL A 28 -10.28 -0.71 -15.84
N GLN A 29 -11.37 -1.32 -16.32
CA GLN A 29 -12.70 -0.71 -16.34
C GLN A 29 -13.23 -0.43 -14.93
N GLN A 30 -13.18 -1.43 -14.03
CA GLN A 30 -13.59 -1.28 -12.64
C GLN A 30 -12.82 -0.17 -11.91
N LYS A 31 -11.54 -0.01 -12.24
CA LYS A 31 -10.65 0.98 -11.60
C LYS A 31 -10.64 2.33 -12.29
N ARG A 32 -11.37 2.48 -13.41
CA ARG A 32 -11.38 3.69 -14.25
C ARG A 32 -9.96 4.16 -14.62
N LEU A 33 -9.06 3.20 -14.86
CA LEU A 33 -7.70 3.51 -15.31
C LEU A 33 -7.75 4.00 -16.76
N LYS A 34 -7.08 5.11 -17.05
CA LYS A 34 -7.13 5.80 -18.35
C LYS A 34 -6.17 5.23 -19.39
N PHE A 35 -6.00 3.91 -19.42
CA PHE A 35 -5.13 3.23 -20.39
C PHE A 35 -5.98 2.62 -21.50
N VAL A 36 -5.55 2.82 -22.74
CA VAL A 36 -6.17 2.23 -23.94
C VAL A 36 -5.20 1.22 -24.53
N VAL A 37 -5.71 0.12 -25.11
CA VAL A 37 -4.88 -0.85 -25.81
C VAL A 37 -4.58 -0.32 -27.20
N ASP A 38 -3.31 -0.39 -27.61
CA ASP A 38 -2.90 0.04 -28.96
C ASP A 38 -3.37 -0.98 -30.01
N PRO A 39 -4.28 -0.60 -30.94
CA PRO A 39 -4.79 -1.50 -31.97
C PRO A 39 -3.70 -1.92 -32.98
N GLY A 40 -2.58 -1.18 -33.06
CA GLY A 40 -1.45 -1.50 -33.93
C GLY A 40 -0.50 -2.58 -33.40
N VAL A 41 -0.77 -3.17 -32.24
CA VAL A 41 0.12 -4.15 -31.60
C VAL A 41 -0.47 -5.55 -31.65
N SER A 42 0.20 -6.47 -32.32
CA SER A 42 -0.21 -7.90 -32.35
C SER A 42 -0.01 -8.60 -31.00
N GLN A 43 0.97 -8.15 -30.21
CA GLN A 43 1.37 -8.78 -28.95
C GLN A 43 0.82 -8.03 -27.73
N MET A 44 -0.12 -8.65 -27.01
CA MET A 44 -0.83 -8.05 -25.87
C MET A 44 0.00 -8.05 -24.57
N TYR A 45 1.29 -7.71 -24.59
CA TYR A 45 2.11 -7.70 -23.38
C TYR A 45 2.19 -6.32 -22.72
N ILE A 46 2.18 -6.31 -21.39
CA ILE A 46 2.29 -5.11 -20.57
C ILE A 46 3.66 -5.03 -19.87
N CYS A 47 4.14 -3.81 -19.65
CA CYS A 47 5.35 -3.58 -18.87
C CYS A 47 5.09 -3.78 -17.37
N GLU A 48 6.16 -3.99 -16.60
CA GLU A 48 6.08 -4.17 -15.14
C GLU A 48 5.47 -2.94 -14.44
N HIS A 49 5.69 -1.73 -14.98
CA HIS A 49 5.09 -0.50 -14.47
C HIS A 49 3.56 -0.54 -14.55
N HIS A 50 2.99 -0.81 -15.73
CA HIS A 50 1.54 -0.92 -15.89
C HIS A 50 0.95 -2.12 -15.16
N LYS A 51 1.68 -3.24 -15.10
CA LYS A 51 1.28 -4.39 -14.27
C LYS A 51 1.13 -3.96 -12.81
N ASN A 52 2.08 -3.23 -12.25
CA ASN A 52 1.99 -2.72 -10.89
C ASN A 52 0.83 -1.73 -10.70
N MET A 53 0.59 -0.81 -11.64
CA MET A 53 -0.56 0.09 -11.60
C MET A 53 -1.90 -0.67 -11.63
N ILE A 54 -1.98 -1.72 -12.44
CA ILE A 54 -3.15 -2.59 -12.52
C ILE A 54 -3.29 -3.46 -11.26
N GLN A 55 -2.20 -3.87 -10.61
CA GLN A 55 -2.23 -4.74 -9.42
C GLN A 55 -2.43 -3.99 -8.08
N ASN A 56 -1.83 -2.82 -7.89
CA ASN A 56 -1.74 -2.13 -6.58
C ASN A 56 -3.03 -1.44 -6.06
N TYR A 57 -4.19 -1.72 -6.64
CA TYR A 57 -5.42 -1.01 -6.28
C TYR A 57 -6.16 -1.52 -5.04
N ARG A 58 -5.74 -2.63 -4.41
CA ARG A 58 -6.31 -3.02 -3.11
C ARG A 58 -6.12 -1.96 -2.02
N ASN A 59 -5.23 -0.98 -2.25
CA ASN A 59 -4.82 0.00 -1.26
C ASN A 59 -5.40 1.41 -1.47
N GLN A 60 -6.02 1.73 -2.61
CA GLN A 60 -6.50 3.11 -2.87
C GLN A 60 -8.00 3.34 -2.55
N GLN A 61 -8.84 2.30 -2.55
CA GLN A 61 -10.27 2.49 -2.25
C GLN A 61 -10.58 2.76 -0.78
N HIS A 62 -9.70 2.37 0.16
CA HIS A 62 -9.92 2.66 1.58
C HIS A 62 -9.66 4.13 1.97
N GLN A 63 -8.96 4.90 1.14
CA GLN A 63 -8.61 6.29 1.45
C GLN A 63 -9.64 7.32 0.93
N LYS A 64 -10.51 6.94 -0.02
CA LYS A 64 -11.44 7.88 -0.68
C LYS A 64 -12.89 7.88 -0.16
N SER A 65 -13.21 7.07 0.87
CA SER A 65 -14.59 6.97 1.39
C SER A 65 -14.83 7.75 2.69
N ARG A 66 -13.91 8.63 3.13
CA ARG A 66 -14.07 9.33 4.43
C ARG A 66 -13.97 10.86 4.44
N ASP A 67 -13.56 11.53 3.37
CA ASP A 67 -13.35 12.98 3.46
C ASP A 67 -14.30 13.76 2.56
N ASN A 68 -15.53 13.96 3.07
CA ASN A 68 -16.32 15.15 2.79
C ASN A 68 -16.57 15.80 4.17
N ASN A 69 -16.03 17.02 4.35
CA ASN A 69 -15.98 17.84 5.57
C ASN A 69 -14.70 17.69 6.41
N ASN A 70 -13.64 18.42 6.07
CA ASN A 70 -13.36 19.68 6.76
C ASN A 70 -12.18 20.40 6.11
N HIS A 71 -12.43 21.62 5.66
CA HIS A 71 -11.42 22.56 5.19
C HIS A 71 -10.77 23.18 6.43
N ASN A 72 -9.49 22.90 6.71
CA ASN A 72 -8.65 23.92 7.36
C ASN A 72 -7.17 23.63 7.13
N ASP A 73 -6.47 24.70 6.77
CA ASP A 73 -5.05 24.77 6.50
C ASP A 73 -4.20 24.28 7.68
N ASN A 74 -3.15 23.52 7.38
CA ASN A 74 -1.84 23.82 7.95
C ASN A 74 -0.72 23.16 7.15
N ASN A 75 0.20 23.99 6.70
CA ASN A 75 1.46 23.65 6.06
C ASN A 75 2.33 22.77 6.99
N ASN A 76 2.06 21.47 7.02
CA ASN A 76 2.94 20.49 7.63
C ASN A 76 3.17 19.32 6.66
N SER A 77 3.72 19.66 5.50
CA SER A 77 4.27 18.70 4.55
C SER A 77 5.62 18.15 5.07
N HIS A 78 5.67 17.75 6.35
CA HIS A 78 6.74 16.90 6.84
C HIS A 78 6.27 15.47 6.67
N ASN A 79 6.39 14.95 5.45
CA ASN A 79 6.53 13.53 5.16
C ASN A 79 5.76 12.60 6.12
N ASN A 80 4.43 12.66 6.11
CA ASN A 80 3.62 11.53 6.58
C ASN A 80 3.87 10.38 5.60
N ARG A 81 5.02 9.70 5.75
CA ARG A 81 5.23 8.37 5.19
C ARG A 81 4.31 7.46 5.98
N ASP A 82 3.03 7.48 5.63
CA ASP A 82 2.01 6.65 6.24
C ASP A 82 2.52 5.20 6.23
N ILE A 83 2.77 4.66 7.42
CA ILE A 83 3.32 3.32 7.57
C ILE A 83 2.29 2.34 7.05
N ASN A 84 2.61 1.65 5.95
CA ASN A 84 1.71 0.67 5.37
C ASN A 84 1.80 -0.68 6.09
N PHE A 85 0.99 -0.85 7.14
CA PHE A 85 0.91 -2.09 7.93
C PHE A 85 0.48 -3.32 7.11
N LEU A 86 -0.14 -3.17 5.94
CA LEU A 86 -0.49 -4.31 5.07
C LEU A 86 0.74 -4.98 4.44
N MET A 87 1.83 -4.22 4.27
CA MET A 87 3.10 -4.76 3.75
C MET A 87 3.86 -5.58 4.79
N LEU A 88 3.56 -5.39 6.07
CA LEU A 88 4.21 -6.14 7.14
C LEU A 88 3.84 -7.64 7.10
N PRO A 89 4.75 -8.54 7.52
CA PRO A 89 4.45 -9.95 7.70
C PRO A 89 3.32 -10.16 8.72
N LEU A 90 2.48 -11.18 8.50
CA LEU A 90 1.38 -11.49 9.42
C LEU A 90 1.88 -11.85 10.82
N SER A 91 3.06 -12.47 10.92
CA SER A 91 3.73 -12.78 12.19
C SER A 91 4.03 -11.52 13.00
N LEU A 92 4.51 -10.46 12.36
CA LEU A 92 4.83 -9.19 13.00
C LEU A 92 3.56 -8.47 13.50
N LEU A 93 2.50 -8.45 12.67
CA LEU A 93 1.21 -7.90 13.08
C LEU A 93 0.61 -8.67 14.28
N ARG A 94 0.75 -10.00 14.30
CA ARG A 94 0.32 -10.84 15.44
C ARG A 94 1.19 -10.61 16.67
N ARG A 95 2.50 -10.45 16.52
CA ARG A 95 3.44 -10.12 17.61
C ARG A 95 3.08 -8.78 18.25
N TYR A 96 2.82 -7.76 17.43
CA TYR A 96 2.36 -6.45 17.89
C TYR A 96 1.04 -6.57 18.67
N LYS A 97 0.04 -7.25 18.10
CA LYS A 97 -1.24 -7.49 18.78
C LYS A 97 -1.06 -8.13 20.15
N ARG A 98 -0.20 -9.15 20.26
CA ARG A 98 0.08 -9.85 21.53
C ARG A 98 0.75 -8.93 22.54
N ASN A 99 1.73 -8.14 22.12
CA ASN A 99 2.48 -7.23 22.98
C ASN A 99 1.58 -6.17 23.61
N PHE A 100 0.69 -5.58 22.81
CA PHE A 100 -0.26 -4.55 23.26
C PHE A 100 -1.62 -5.10 23.68
N LYS A 101 -1.77 -6.43 23.76
CA LYS A 101 -2.99 -7.14 24.18
C LYS A 101 -4.26 -6.62 23.46
N LEU A 102 -4.16 -6.33 22.16
CA LEU A 102 -5.28 -5.74 21.42
C LEU A 102 -6.42 -6.74 21.24
N ILE A 103 -7.63 -6.31 21.55
CA ILE A 103 -8.85 -7.10 21.39
C ILE A 103 -9.20 -7.18 19.89
N SER A 104 -9.44 -8.39 19.38
CA SER A 104 -9.97 -8.58 18.02
C SER A 104 -10.92 -9.76 17.96
N LYS A 105 -11.85 -9.73 17.01
CA LYS A 105 -12.74 -10.86 16.71
C LYS A 105 -11.93 -12.09 16.27
N PRO A 106 -12.35 -13.32 16.64
CA PRO A 106 -11.76 -14.55 16.11
C PRO A 106 -11.97 -14.63 14.60
N GLY A 107 -10.97 -15.10 13.85
CA GLY A 107 -11.01 -15.15 12.38
C GLY A 107 -10.67 -13.84 11.67
N CYS A 108 -10.10 -12.84 12.36
CA CYS A 108 -9.71 -11.57 11.71
C CYS A 108 -8.69 -11.78 10.57
N ASN A 109 -8.97 -11.20 9.40
CA ASN A 109 -8.07 -11.32 8.23
C ASN A 109 -6.85 -10.37 8.36
N LYS A 110 -5.85 -10.52 7.47
CA LYS A 110 -4.62 -9.70 7.47
C LYS A 110 -4.89 -8.19 7.41
N ALA A 111 -5.81 -7.76 6.56
CA ALA A 111 -6.16 -6.35 6.41
C ALA A 111 -6.83 -5.79 7.66
N GLN A 112 -7.78 -6.54 8.22
CA GLN A 112 -8.43 -6.16 9.49
C GLN A 112 -7.42 -6.06 10.63
N LEU A 113 -6.45 -6.97 10.68
CA LEU A 113 -5.38 -6.92 11.68
C LEU A 113 -4.47 -5.70 11.47
N ALA A 114 -4.11 -5.39 10.23
CA ALA A 114 -3.33 -4.21 9.89
C ALA A 114 -4.06 -2.91 10.30
N ASP A 115 -5.37 -2.82 10.06
CA ASP A 115 -6.17 -1.65 10.47
C ASP A 115 -6.25 -1.47 11.99
N ILE A 116 -6.40 -2.58 12.73
CA ILE A 116 -6.42 -2.54 14.20
C ILE A 116 -5.06 -2.05 14.73
N VAL A 117 -3.96 -2.56 14.17
CA VAL A 117 -2.60 -2.15 14.53
C VAL A 117 -2.37 -0.67 14.19
N ALA A 118 -2.76 -0.21 12.99
CA ALA A 118 -2.59 1.17 12.55
C ALA A 118 -3.32 2.16 13.49
N ARG A 119 -4.58 1.85 13.83
CA ARG A 119 -5.39 2.67 14.76
C ARG A 119 -4.84 2.70 16.17
N HIS A 120 -4.22 1.60 16.63
CA HIS A 120 -3.59 1.58 17.94
C HIS A 120 -2.27 2.36 17.92
N PHE A 121 -1.44 2.13 16.90
CA PHE A 121 -0.14 2.77 16.75
C PHE A 121 -0.24 4.30 16.77
N SER A 122 -1.25 4.89 16.09
CA SER A 122 -1.46 6.34 16.10
C SER A 122 -1.88 6.92 17.45
N LYS A 123 -2.32 6.09 18.40
CA LYS A 123 -2.73 6.50 19.75
C LYS A 123 -1.62 6.31 20.78
N ILE A 124 -0.53 5.63 20.43
CA ILE A 124 0.58 5.44 21.37
C ILE A 124 1.24 6.79 21.60
N GLN A 125 1.24 7.22 22.87
CA GLN A 125 2.06 8.34 23.31
C GLN A 125 3.48 7.81 23.58
N VAL A 126 4.48 8.48 23.02
CA VAL A 126 5.89 8.11 23.15
C VAL A 126 6.67 9.33 23.62
N ASP A 127 7.44 9.16 24.70
CA ASP A 127 8.49 10.10 25.06
C ASP A 127 9.72 9.84 24.19
N GLN A 128 10.15 10.87 23.48
CA GLN A 128 11.29 10.79 22.55
C GLN A 128 12.58 10.39 23.26
N LYS A 129 12.82 10.89 24.49
CA LYS A 129 14.06 10.61 25.21
C LYS A 129 14.17 9.14 25.60
N ASP A 130 13.08 8.58 26.11
CA ASP A 130 13.02 7.16 26.50
C ASP A 130 13.11 6.23 25.30
N VAL A 131 12.43 6.58 24.20
CA VAL A 131 12.46 5.77 22.97
C VAL A 131 13.88 5.71 22.39
N LEU A 132 14.58 6.85 22.30
CA LEU A 132 15.96 6.89 21.80
C LEU A 132 16.91 6.13 22.72
N THR A 133 16.76 6.29 24.03
CA THR A 133 17.59 5.61 25.02
C THR A 133 17.40 4.09 24.94
N CYS A 134 16.16 3.61 24.93
CA CYS A 134 15.83 2.20 24.77
C CYS A 134 16.32 1.63 23.44
N PHE A 135 16.17 2.37 22.35
CA PHE A 135 16.63 1.96 21.02
C PHE A 135 18.16 1.80 21.00
N LEU A 136 18.91 2.83 21.43
CA LEU A 136 20.36 2.80 21.46
C LEU A 136 20.89 1.69 22.38
N TYR A 137 20.27 1.51 23.55
CA TYR A 137 20.64 0.43 24.46
C TYR A 137 20.43 -0.95 23.83
N THR A 138 19.27 -1.18 23.19
CA THR A 138 18.95 -2.46 22.54
C THR A 138 19.89 -2.75 21.37
N CYS A 139 20.19 -1.74 20.54
CA CYS A 139 21.14 -1.86 19.43
C CYS A 139 22.57 -2.14 19.90
N LYS A 140 23.02 -1.50 20.98
CA LYS A 140 24.37 -1.71 21.53
C LYS A 140 24.50 -3.05 22.26
N SER A 141 23.41 -3.59 22.80
CA SER A 141 23.39 -4.84 23.57
C SER A 141 23.16 -6.10 22.72
N ASN A 142 22.99 -5.98 21.39
CA ASN A 142 22.73 -7.09 20.44
C ASN A 142 21.61 -8.07 20.86
N ARG A 143 20.64 -7.62 21.68
CA ARG A 143 19.49 -8.45 22.07
C ARG A 143 18.35 -8.27 21.08
N SER A 144 18.45 -8.91 19.93
CA SER A 144 17.28 -9.12 19.06
C SER A 144 16.37 -10.19 19.69
N GLN A 145 15.32 -9.74 20.40
CA GLN A 145 14.22 -10.58 20.89
C GLN A 145 13.14 -10.78 19.83
#